data_AF-A0A524CWM7-F1
#
_entry.id   AF-A0A524CWM7-F1
#
_cell.length_a   1.000
_cell.length_b   1.000
_cell.length_c   1.000
_cell.angle_alpha   90.00
_cell.angle_beta   90.00
_cell.angle_gamma   90.00
#
_symmetry.space_group_name_H-M   'P 1'
#
loop_
_entity.id
_entity.type
_entity.pdbx_description
1 polymer ?
#
loop_
_entity_poly.entity_id
_entity_poly.type
_entity_poly.pdbx_seq_one_letter_code
_entity_poly.pdbx_strand_id
1 'polypeptide(L)'
;MPGSTDVADVSWVAPTMEFTTATSVLGIPYHSWQNVALCGMSLGHKSLIFAAKAMAASTIDLLSKPELRKEVQEDFKTRKAGREYECPVPADVKPPLDVAKEAAKAAGQKIE
;
A
#
# COMPACT_ATOMS: atom_id res chain seq x y z
N MET A 1 -11.01 3.85 -2.85
CA MET A 1 -10.30 4.80 -3.73
C MET A 1 -9.40 3.99 -4.62
N PRO A 2 -9.47 4.10 -5.96
CA PRO A 2 -8.51 3.43 -6.83
C PRO A 2 -7.11 3.97 -6.52
N GLY A 3 -6.14 3.08 -6.37
CA GLY A 3 -4.74 3.39 -6.11
C GLY A 3 -3.84 2.62 -7.06
N SER A 4 -2.57 3.01 -7.12
CA SER A 4 -1.53 2.28 -7.85
C SER A 4 -0.45 1.93 -6.85
N THR A 5 -0.42 0.66 -6.45
CA THR A 5 0.50 0.12 -5.45
C THR A 5 0.86 -1.31 -5.83
N ASP A 6 2.10 -1.68 -5.55
CA ASP A 6 2.65 -3.04 -5.62
C ASP A 6 1.95 -4.03 -4.67
N VAL A 7 1.23 -3.54 -3.65
CA VAL A 7 0.41 -4.38 -2.77
C VAL A 7 -0.66 -5.16 -3.56
N ALA A 8 -1.09 -4.65 -4.71
CA ALA A 8 -2.00 -5.38 -5.60
C ALA A 8 -1.41 -6.74 -6.02
N ASP A 9 -0.11 -6.80 -6.35
CA ASP A 9 0.55 -8.03 -6.75
C ASP A 9 0.71 -8.99 -5.57
N VAL A 10 1.07 -8.46 -4.39
CA VAL A 10 1.12 -9.22 -3.13
C VAL A 10 -0.24 -9.83 -2.79
N SER A 11 -1.32 -9.09 -3.06
CA SER A 11 -2.70 -9.51 -2.78
C SER A 11 -3.15 -10.73 -3.57
N TRP A 12 -2.46 -11.08 -4.66
CA TRP A 12 -2.69 -12.32 -5.39
C TRP A 12 -1.96 -13.54 -4.81
N VAL A 13 -0.88 -13.32 -4.05
CA VAL A 13 -0.03 -14.37 -3.50
C VAL A 13 -0.50 -14.77 -2.10
N ALA A 14 -0.90 -13.78 -1.28
CA ALA A 14 -1.33 -14.00 0.09
C ALA A 14 -2.60 -13.19 0.45
N PRO A 15 -3.41 -13.67 1.42
CA PRO A 15 -4.50 -12.88 1.97
C PRO A 15 -3.96 -11.53 2.47
N THR A 16 -4.48 -10.44 1.92
CA THR A 16 -3.95 -9.09 2.13
C THR A 16 -5.09 -8.16 2.54
N MET A 17 -4.80 -7.26 3.47
CA MET A 17 -5.73 -6.24 3.95
C MET A 17 -5.01 -4.91 4.05
N GLU A 18 -5.67 -3.87 3.55
CA GLU A 18 -5.29 -2.48 3.75
C GLU A 18 -6.41 -1.77 4.50
N PHE A 19 -6.05 -0.74 5.26
CA PHE A 19 -7.02 0.17 5.87
C PHE A 19 -6.49 1.59 5.83
N THR A 20 -7.40 2.54 5.87
CA THR A 20 -7.09 3.97 5.93
C THR A 20 -7.57 4.56 7.23
N THR A 21 -6.83 5.54 7.77
CA THR A 21 -7.23 6.32 8.93
C THR A 21 -6.99 7.81 8.69
N ALA A 22 -7.47 8.66 9.58
CA ALA A 22 -7.43 10.12 9.45
C ALA A 22 -5.99 10.64 9.55
N THR A 23 -5.30 10.72 8.42
CA THR A 23 -3.96 11.31 8.27
C THR A 23 -4.00 12.68 7.59
N SER A 24 -5.13 13.02 6.98
CA SER A 24 -5.36 14.27 6.25
C SER A 24 -6.78 14.80 6.47
N VAL A 25 -7.02 16.05 6.08
CA VAL A 25 -8.34 16.69 6.12
C VAL A 25 -9.13 16.31 4.85
N LEU A 26 -10.45 16.22 4.98
CA LEU A 26 -11.32 15.90 3.85
C LEU A 26 -11.12 16.87 2.68
N GLY A 27 -11.05 16.33 1.45
CA GLY A 27 -10.96 17.11 0.22
C GLY A 27 -9.55 17.52 -0.21
N ILE A 28 -8.51 17.16 0.56
CA ILE A 28 -7.12 17.41 0.18
C ILE A 28 -6.71 16.39 -0.92
N PRO A 29 -6.11 16.82 -2.04
CA PRO A 29 -5.56 15.90 -3.03
C PRO A 29 -4.33 15.18 -2.47
N TYR A 30 -4.28 13.85 -2.66
CA TYR A 30 -3.05 13.07 -2.42
C TYR A 30 -1.96 13.47 -3.43
N HIS A 31 -0.68 13.30 -3.06
CA HIS A 31 0.49 13.82 -3.80
C HIS A 31 0.60 15.36 -3.84
N SER A 32 0.10 16.04 -2.80
CA SER A 32 0.18 17.50 -2.67
C SER A 32 1.03 17.94 -1.47
N TRP A 33 1.51 19.18 -1.50
CA TRP A 33 2.27 19.76 -0.38
C TRP A 33 1.41 19.85 0.90
N GLN A 34 0.09 20.03 0.76
CA GLN A 34 -0.84 20.05 1.88
C GLN A 34 -0.84 18.71 2.61
N ASN A 35 -0.78 17.59 1.87
CA ASN A 35 -0.70 16.27 2.47
C ASN A 35 0.62 16.08 3.24
N VAL A 36 1.75 16.54 2.67
CA VAL A 36 3.06 16.51 3.35
C VAL A 36 3.01 17.30 4.67
N ALA A 37 2.46 18.52 4.64
CA ALA A 37 2.35 19.35 5.83
C ALA A 37 1.50 18.68 6.93
N LEU A 38 0.34 18.12 6.57
CA LEU A 38 -0.55 17.44 7.51
C LEU A 38 0.08 16.18 8.13
N CYS A 39 0.81 15.40 7.34
CA CYS A 39 1.53 14.22 7.84
C CYS A 39 2.59 14.59 8.91
N GLY A 40 3.22 15.77 8.79
CA GLY A 40 4.20 16.26 9.77
C GLY A 40 3.62 16.90 11.04
N MET A 41 2.29 17.04 11.11
CA MET A 41 1.60 17.66 12.25
C MET A 41 1.09 16.62 13.25
N SER A 42 0.52 17.10 14.36
CA SER A 42 -0.06 16.26 15.42
C SER A 42 -1.08 15.24 14.90
N LEU A 43 -1.83 15.57 13.85
CA LEU A 43 -2.78 14.65 13.22
C LEU A 43 -2.07 13.40 12.68
N GLY A 44 -1.03 13.58 11.86
CA GLY A 44 -0.25 12.47 11.30
C GLY A 44 0.34 11.56 12.39
N HIS A 45 0.94 12.14 13.43
CA HIS A 45 1.52 11.36 14.54
C HIS A 45 0.47 10.58 15.35
N LYS A 46 -0.69 11.18 15.66
CA LYS A 46 -1.78 10.47 16.35
C LYS A 46 -2.34 9.34 15.49
N SER A 47 -2.49 9.60 14.20
CA SER A 47 -2.95 8.63 13.22
C SER A 47 -2.00 7.45 13.08
N LEU A 48 -0.68 7.71 13.08
CA LEU A 48 0.36 6.67 13.08
C LEU A 48 0.22 5.71 14.27
N ILE A 49 0.07 6.25 15.49
CA ILE A 49 -0.10 5.41 16.69
C ILE A 49 -1.40 4.62 16.64
N PHE A 50 -2.49 5.23 16.17
CA PHE A 50 -3.75 4.52 15.97
C PHE A 50 -3.59 3.38 14.96
N ALA A 51 -2.96 3.65 13.82
CA ALA A 51 -2.74 2.68 12.78
C ALA A 51 -1.89 1.49 13.27
N ALA A 52 -0.81 1.77 14.00
CA ALA A 52 0.03 0.75 14.61
C ALA A 52 -0.75 -0.17 15.56
N LYS A 53 -1.62 0.41 16.41
CA LYS A 53 -2.48 -0.36 17.33
C LYS A 53 -3.48 -1.23 16.58
N ALA A 54 -4.11 -0.69 15.53
CA ALA A 54 -5.05 -1.45 14.70
C ALA A 54 -4.38 -2.66 14.05
N MET A 55 -3.23 -2.46 13.39
CA MET A 55 -2.46 -3.55 12.78
C MET A 55 -2.01 -4.60 13.80
N ALA A 56 -1.50 -4.17 14.95
CA ALA A 56 -1.06 -5.08 16.00
C ALA A 56 -2.22 -5.92 16.56
N ALA A 57 -3.37 -5.29 16.84
CA ALA A 57 -4.56 -5.98 17.33
C ALA A 57 -5.08 -6.99 16.28
N SER A 58 -5.16 -6.59 15.00
CA SER A 58 -5.55 -7.50 13.92
C SER A 58 -4.59 -8.68 13.78
N THR A 59 -3.28 -8.44 13.92
CA THR A 59 -2.26 -9.51 13.88
C THR A 59 -2.41 -10.47 15.05
N ILE A 60 -2.63 -9.95 16.26
CA ILE A 60 -2.89 -10.78 17.45
C ILE A 60 -4.12 -11.65 17.23
N ASP A 61 -5.20 -11.10 16.69
CA ASP A 61 -6.42 -11.86 16.38
C ASP A 61 -6.14 -12.98 15.37
N LEU A 62 -5.42 -12.67 14.28
CA LEU A 62 -5.04 -13.68 13.29
C LEU A 62 -4.14 -14.78 13.89
N LEU A 63 -3.21 -14.44 14.78
CA LEU A 63 -2.30 -15.44 15.39
C LEU A 63 -2.98 -16.25 16.50
N SER A 64 -3.92 -15.65 17.24
CA SER A 64 -4.56 -16.28 18.40
C SER A 64 -5.83 -17.08 18.07
N LYS A 65 -6.49 -16.81 16.93
CA LYS A 65 -7.75 -17.44 16.53
C LYS A 65 -7.57 -18.32 15.28
N PRO A 66 -7.36 -19.64 15.42
CA PRO A 66 -7.15 -20.54 14.28
C PRO A 66 -8.31 -20.56 13.28
N GLU A 67 -9.56 -20.47 13.77
CA GLU A 67 -10.75 -20.47 12.90
C GLU A 67 -10.80 -19.23 12.01
N LEU A 68 -10.47 -18.05 12.56
CA LEU A 68 -10.36 -16.83 11.77
C LEU A 68 -9.33 -16.96 10.65
N ARG A 69 -8.18 -17.60 10.90
CA ARG A 69 -7.19 -17.86 9.83
C ARG A 69 -7.76 -18.76 8.74
N LYS A 70 -8.52 -19.79 9.13
CA LYS A 70 -9.13 -20.70 8.17
C LYS A 70 -10.15 -19.98 7.30
N GLU A 71 -10.98 -19.12 7.89
CA GLU A 71 -11.94 -18.28 7.19
C GLU A 71 -11.26 -17.33 6.19
N VAL A 72 -10.20 -16.64 6.62
CA VAL A 72 -9.41 -15.73 5.76
C VAL A 72 -8.80 -16.47 4.56
N GLN A 73 -8.28 -17.68 4.78
CA GLN A 73 -7.72 -18.50 3.71
C GLN A 73 -8.80 -18.97 2.72
N GLU A 74 -10.01 -19.26 3.20
CA GLU A 74 -11.12 -19.67 2.35
C GLU A 74 -11.69 -18.51 1.54
N ASP A 75 -11.86 -17.33 2.14
CA ASP A 75 -12.22 -16.10 1.43
C ASP A 75 -11.21 -15.79 0.33
N PHE A 76 -9.92 -15.89 0.64
CA PHE A 76 -8.85 -15.68 -0.34
C PHE A 76 -8.93 -16.65 -1.53
N LYS A 77 -9.13 -17.95 -1.29
CA LYS A 77 -9.33 -18.94 -2.36
C LYS A 77 -10.56 -18.62 -3.21
N THR A 78 -11.66 -18.25 -2.55
CA THR A 78 -12.92 -17.88 -3.21
C THR A 78 -12.73 -16.68 -4.12
N ARG A 79 -12.03 -15.63 -3.66
CA ARG A 79 -11.73 -14.42 -4.46
C ARG A 79 -10.80 -14.68 -5.64
N LYS A 80 -9.79 -15.55 -5.47
CA LYS A 80 -8.95 -15.99 -6.59
C LYS A 80 -9.74 -16.75 -7.63
N ALA A 81 -10.80 -17.46 -7.25
CA ALA A 81 -11.66 -18.21 -8.15
C ALA A 81 -10.87 -19.13 -9.09
N GLY A 82 -9.82 -19.78 -8.57
CA GLY A 82 -8.93 -20.65 -9.33
C GLY A 82 -7.94 -19.95 -10.27
N ARG A 83 -7.95 -18.61 -10.35
CA ARG A 83 -6.98 -17.86 -11.15
C ARG A 83 -5.62 -17.82 -10.48
N GLU A 84 -4.59 -17.97 -11.30
CA GLU A 84 -3.21 -17.73 -10.91
C GLU A 84 -2.79 -16.32 -11.32
N TYR A 85 -1.86 -15.74 -10.58
CA TYR A 85 -1.36 -14.41 -10.87
C TYR A 85 -0.26 -14.48 -11.91
N GLU A 86 -0.46 -13.71 -12.97
CA GLU A 86 0.54 -13.43 -13.98
C GLU A 86 0.85 -11.93 -13.91
N CYS A 87 2.13 -11.60 -13.76
CA CYS A 87 2.55 -10.21 -13.75
C CYS A 87 2.17 -9.56 -15.09
N PRO A 88 1.39 -8.45 -15.09
CA PRO A 88 0.99 -7.80 -16.33
C PRO A 88 2.17 -7.11 -17.04
N VAL A 89 3.29 -6.94 -16.34
CA VAL A 89 4.53 -6.39 -16.88
C VAL A 89 5.39 -7.53 -17.43
N PRO A 90 5.71 -7.55 -18.73
CA PRO A 90 6.60 -8.56 -19.31
C PRO A 90 7.97 -8.57 -18.64
N ALA A 91 8.57 -9.74 -18.49
CA ALA A 91 9.83 -9.94 -17.75
C ALA A 91 11.04 -9.20 -18.36
N ASP A 92 10.97 -8.86 -19.63
CA ASP A 92 12.01 -8.13 -20.37
C ASP A 92 11.87 -6.61 -20.28
N VAL A 93 10.74 -6.10 -19.77
CA VAL A 93 10.55 -4.66 -19.56
C VAL A 93 11.43 -4.19 -18.40
N LYS A 94 12.35 -3.28 -18.72
CA LYS A 94 13.17 -2.57 -17.72
C LYS A 94 12.57 -1.21 -17.41
N PRO A 95 12.74 -0.69 -16.19
CA PRO A 95 12.37 0.69 -15.87
C PRO A 95 13.07 1.68 -16.83
N PRO A 96 12.38 2.74 -17.29
CA PRO A 96 12.94 3.72 -18.22
C PRO A 96 13.88 4.70 -17.49
N LEU A 97 14.99 4.19 -16.98
CA LEU A 97 15.92 4.96 -16.14
C LEU A 97 16.54 6.15 -16.88
N ASP A 98 16.73 6.05 -18.19
CA ASP A 98 17.28 7.15 -18.99
C ASP A 98 16.33 8.35 -19.01
N VAL A 99 15.03 8.11 -19.20
CA VAL A 99 13.99 9.15 -19.14
C VAL A 99 13.92 9.77 -17.74
N ALA A 100 14.00 8.95 -16.70
CA ALA A 100 13.99 9.41 -15.31
C ALA A 100 15.20 10.29 -14.98
N LYS A 101 16.40 9.90 -15.45
CA LYS A 101 17.64 10.69 -15.29
C LYS A 101 17.56 12.03 -16.02
N GLU A 102 17.09 12.04 -17.26
CA GLU A 102 16.92 13.30 -18.01
C GLU A 102 15.92 14.24 -17.32
N ALA A 103 14.80 13.72 -16.79
CA ALA A 103 13.84 14.50 -16.03
C ALA A 103 14.44 15.06 -14.72
N ALA A 104 15.18 14.25 -13.97
CA ALA A 104 15.85 14.68 -12.74
C ALA A 104 16.88 15.79 -13.02
N LYS A 105 17.63 15.66 -14.12
CA LYS A 105 18.61 16.67 -14.57
C LYS A 105 17.92 17.99 -14.92
N ALA A 106 16.82 17.93 -15.67
CA ALA A 106 16.02 19.10 -16.03
C ALA A 106 15.43 19.78 -14.79
N ALA A 107 15.12 19.02 -13.74
CA ALA A 107 14.65 19.53 -12.45
C ALA A 107 15.77 20.03 -11.52
N GLY A 108 17.05 19.98 -11.93
CA GLY A 108 18.18 20.42 -11.11
C GLY A 108 18.48 19.51 -9.92
N GLN A 109 17.99 18.27 -9.93
CA GLN A 109 18.24 17.30 -8.88
C GLN A 109 19.64 16.68 -9.05
N LYS A 110 20.32 16.37 -7.93
CA LYS A 110 21.56 15.59 -7.99
C LYS A 110 21.22 14.17 -8.44
N ILE A 111 21.89 13.71 -9.50
CA ILE A 111 21.81 12.33 -9.98
C ILE A 111 23.11 11.66 -9.56
N GLU A 112 23.05 10.79 -8.55
CA GLU A 112 24.11 9.84 -8.21
C GLU A 112 23.82 8.49 -8.86
#